data_AF-A0A0R0G7Q0-F1
#
_entry.id   AF-A0A0R0G7Q0-F1
#
_cell.length_a   1.000
_cell.length_b   1.000
_cell.length_c   1.000
_cell.angle_alpha   90.00
_cell.angle_beta   90.00
_cell.angle_gamma   90.00
#
_symmetry.space_group_name_H-M   'P 1'
#
loop_
_entity.id
_entity.type
_entity.pdbx_description
1 polymer ?
#
loop_
_entity_poly.entity_id
_entity_poly.type
_entity_poly.pdbx_seq_one_letter_code
_entity_poly.pdbx_strand_id
1 'polypeptide(L)'
;MAFQLKPEPGSPPMSTSTTQKNYKEMSISQLVSVLRVSFQTEDFDKVEEELANRDAKLKAEIEPLREKIEVERLKRIEAEEKLKNRDEQCEKGKRAQQNYEQLLKEVKKNGLVEKNTIEELRQMSLALQRENCELKGLKKKWLDDGKSVGELRSRISVLEEEKSALDALSTKNSELKEAIKIKLTAIEGLRTENCKLADEKRRLETLMENLERKFAEIGVKIVKLEDATQSLLDGLKAEGITVNVEEVGDYKLENDTGGHVPFQRNEDTRHSIDAQSLSKGNKDALGASGFKLELENEIINLDDDDDDDDDDDDDGCTSKGLHGKKVISQIIAENEHPSSSDAIQHKSIFTEAQRFEAIKRKCLSDTQSSTSTSSDDDDSFEFDEGNPPKRRKTAPDSSGVNSLPSYFLTRKI
;
A
#
# COMPACT_ATOMS: atom_id res chain seq x y z
N MET A 1 -42.13 -46.29 -5.07
CA MET A 1 -42.50 -47.00 -3.83
C MET A 1 -43.35 -46.06 -3.00
N ALA A 2 -44.60 -46.42 -2.73
CA ALA A 2 -45.56 -45.60 -1.99
C ALA A 2 -45.55 -46.00 -0.51
N PHE A 3 -45.14 -45.09 0.36
CA PHE A 3 -45.36 -45.23 1.80
C PHE A 3 -46.55 -44.37 2.20
N GLN A 4 -47.61 -45.03 2.65
CA GLN A 4 -48.78 -44.40 3.27
C GLN A 4 -48.41 -43.93 4.69
N LEU A 5 -48.65 -42.65 4.96
CA LEU A 5 -48.79 -42.09 6.30
C LEU A 5 -50.24 -42.25 6.75
N LYS A 6 -50.45 -42.63 8.02
CA LYS A 6 -51.59 -42.08 8.77
C LYS A 6 -51.35 -42.06 10.29
N PRO A 7 -51.86 -41.03 11.00
CA PRO A 7 -51.29 -40.56 12.27
C PRO A 7 -52.26 -40.61 13.47
N GLU A 8 -51.69 -40.22 14.63
CA GLU A 8 -52.32 -39.51 15.77
C GLU A 8 -53.26 -40.29 16.74
N PRO A 9 -53.62 -39.72 17.92
CA PRO A 9 -52.83 -38.93 18.89
C PRO A 9 -53.12 -39.35 20.36
N GLY A 10 -52.21 -39.03 21.29
CA GLY A 10 -52.39 -39.25 22.73
C GLY A 10 -52.26 -37.96 23.53
N SER A 11 -53.35 -37.60 24.20
CA SER A 11 -53.71 -36.33 24.86
C SER A 11 -52.72 -35.73 25.89
N PRO A 12 -52.79 -34.40 26.14
CA PRO A 12 -52.00 -33.69 27.14
C PRO A 12 -52.71 -33.59 28.50
N PRO A 13 -51.98 -33.27 29.59
CA PRO A 13 -52.60 -32.67 30.76
C PRO A 13 -52.05 -31.27 31.07
N MET A 14 -53.02 -30.37 31.21
CA MET A 14 -53.09 -29.17 32.04
C MET A 14 -52.25 -29.28 33.34
N SER A 15 -51.51 -28.23 33.69
CA SER A 15 -51.60 -27.51 34.99
C SER A 15 -50.35 -26.67 35.29
N THR A 16 -50.58 -25.35 35.35
CA THR A 16 -50.09 -24.42 36.38
C THR A 16 -48.74 -24.71 37.05
N SER A 17 -47.71 -23.94 36.70
CA SER A 17 -46.75 -23.42 37.68
C SER A 17 -45.91 -22.32 37.08
N THR A 18 -45.72 -21.30 37.89
CA THR A 18 -44.84 -20.15 37.76
C THR A 18 -43.38 -20.62 37.61
N THR A 19 -43.04 -21.14 36.44
CA THR A 19 -41.72 -21.67 36.16
C THR A 19 -41.13 -20.81 35.06
N GLN A 20 -40.23 -19.92 35.46
CA GLN A 20 -39.24 -19.22 34.64
C GLN A 20 -39.43 -19.47 33.13
N LYS A 21 -40.22 -18.62 32.46
CA LYS A 21 -40.62 -18.84 31.06
C LYS A 21 -39.36 -18.98 30.20
N ASN A 22 -39.04 -20.20 29.82
CA ASN A 22 -37.88 -20.52 29.00
C ASN A 22 -38.26 -20.23 27.53
N TYR A 23 -38.18 -18.96 27.16
CA TYR A 23 -38.47 -18.49 25.80
C TYR A 23 -37.62 -19.21 24.74
N LYS A 24 -36.39 -19.60 25.11
CA LYS A 24 -35.43 -20.29 24.23
C LYS A 24 -35.92 -21.63 23.69
N GLU A 25 -36.73 -22.36 24.47
CA GLU A 25 -37.25 -23.68 24.09
C GLU A 25 -38.65 -23.62 23.45
N MET A 26 -39.32 -22.46 23.51
CA MET A 26 -40.66 -22.31 22.95
C MET A 26 -40.62 -22.29 21.42
N SER A 27 -41.49 -23.06 20.77
CA SER A 27 -41.77 -22.91 19.34
C SER A 27 -42.29 -21.50 19.00
N ILE A 28 -42.21 -21.10 17.73
CA ILE A 28 -42.76 -19.80 17.28
C ILE A 28 -44.25 -19.70 17.65
N SER A 29 -45.02 -20.77 17.48
CA SER A 29 -46.43 -20.82 17.87
C SER A 29 -46.64 -20.60 19.37
N GLN A 30 -45.74 -21.11 20.22
CA GLN A 30 -45.79 -20.89 21.66
C GLN A 30 -45.41 -19.45 22.03
N LEU A 31 -44.38 -18.87 21.41
CA LEU A 31 -44.01 -17.46 21.59
C LEU A 31 -45.17 -16.53 21.19
N VAL A 32 -45.79 -16.77 20.05
CA VAL A 32 -47.00 -16.05 19.59
C VAL A 32 -48.15 -16.24 20.58
N SER A 33 -48.28 -17.42 21.17
CA SER A 33 -49.30 -17.66 22.20
C SER A 33 -49.01 -16.88 23.49
N VAL A 34 -47.75 -16.73 23.90
CA VAL A 34 -47.39 -15.86 25.04
C VAL A 34 -47.76 -14.42 24.73
N LEU A 35 -47.37 -13.89 23.57
CA LEU A 35 -47.69 -12.51 23.14
C LEU A 35 -49.20 -12.21 23.13
N ARG A 36 -50.03 -13.21 22.80
CA ARG A 36 -51.50 -13.05 22.80
C ARG A 36 -52.11 -12.92 24.20
N VAL A 37 -51.44 -13.41 25.23
CA VAL A 37 -51.98 -13.50 26.60
C VAL A 37 -51.20 -12.59 27.57
N SER A 38 -49.98 -12.19 27.24
CA SER A 38 -49.15 -11.31 28.06
C SER A 38 -49.60 -9.85 27.95
N PHE A 39 -49.70 -9.19 29.11
CA PHE A 39 -49.94 -7.75 29.22
C PHE A 39 -48.73 -6.99 29.78
N GLN A 40 -47.62 -7.70 30.07
CA GLN A 40 -46.39 -7.13 30.62
C GLN A 40 -45.42 -6.81 29.50
N THR A 41 -44.90 -5.57 29.47
CA THR A 41 -43.88 -5.14 28.49
C THR A 41 -42.65 -6.05 28.52
N GLU A 42 -42.26 -6.57 29.70
CA GLU A 42 -41.11 -7.47 29.86
C GLU A 42 -41.28 -8.82 29.14
N ASP A 43 -42.51 -9.28 28.92
CA ASP A 43 -42.77 -10.49 28.14
C ASP A 43 -42.63 -10.21 26.63
N PHE A 44 -43.01 -9.01 26.17
CA PHE A 44 -42.82 -8.59 24.77
C PHE A 44 -41.33 -8.49 24.44
N ASP A 45 -40.57 -7.78 25.28
CA ASP A 45 -39.13 -7.57 25.08
C ASP A 45 -38.37 -8.90 25.01
N LYS A 46 -38.69 -9.87 25.89
CA LYS A 46 -38.05 -11.19 25.90
C LYS A 46 -38.41 -12.05 24.68
N VAL A 47 -39.66 -11.96 24.21
CA VAL A 47 -40.06 -12.68 22.99
C VAL A 47 -39.42 -12.04 21.77
N GLU A 48 -39.34 -10.71 21.71
CA GLU A 48 -38.66 -9.97 20.63
C GLU A 48 -37.17 -10.32 20.60
N GLU A 49 -36.49 -10.30 21.75
CA GLU A 49 -35.09 -10.69 21.87
C GLU A 49 -34.85 -12.12 21.39
N GLU A 50 -35.69 -13.07 21.80
CA GLU A 50 -35.57 -14.47 21.36
C GLU A 50 -35.84 -14.63 19.86
N LEU A 51 -36.81 -13.90 19.29
CA LEU A 51 -37.07 -13.92 17.85
C LEU A 51 -35.93 -13.28 17.06
N ALA A 52 -35.37 -12.17 17.54
CA ALA A 52 -34.20 -11.53 16.93
C ALA A 52 -32.96 -12.44 17.00
N ASN A 53 -32.73 -13.12 18.13
CA ASN A 53 -31.66 -14.11 18.29
C ASN A 53 -31.82 -15.30 17.31
N ARG A 54 -33.05 -15.78 17.11
CA ARG A 54 -33.33 -16.84 16.13
C ARG A 54 -33.15 -16.39 14.69
N ASP A 55 -33.61 -15.19 14.34
CA ASP A 55 -33.41 -14.61 13.01
C ASP A 55 -31.93 -14.40 12.71
N ALA A 56 -31.17 -13.84 13.67
CA ALA A 56 -29.72 -13.69 13.56
C ALA A 56 -29.02 -15.06 13.39
N LYS A 57 -29.42 -16.08 14.16
CA LYS A 57 -28.90 -17.44 14.04
C LYS A 57 -29.20 -18.07 12.67
N LEU A 58 -30.43 -17.92 12.17
CA LEU A 58 -30.82 -18.42 10.85
C LEU A 58 -30.07 -17.70 9.73
N LYS A 59 -29.92 -16.37 9.81
CA LYS A 59 -29.09 -15.61 8.86
C LYS A 59 -27.65 -16.09 8.85
N ALA A 60 -27.06 -16.32 10.03
CA ALA A 60 -25.71 -16.85 10.17
C ALA A 60 -25.55 -18.28 9.62
N GLU A 61 -26.62 -19.09 9.59
CA GLU A 61 -26.63 -20.43 8.97
C GLU A 61 -26.91 -20.39 7.45
N ILE A 62 -27.73 -19.44 6.99
CA ILE A 62 -28.13 -19.29 5.59
C ILE A 62 -26.98 -18.77 4.72
N GLU A 63 -26.23 -17.77 5.17
CA GLU A 63 -25.12 -17.20 4.40
C GLU A 63 -24.07 -18.24 3.96
N PRO A 64 -23.49 -19.07 4.85
CA PRO A 64 -22.53 -20.09 4.45
C PRO A 64 -23.15 -21.18 3.56
N LEU A 65 -24.45 -21.46 3.69
CA LEU A 65 -25.15 -22.39 2.80
C LEU A 65 -25.32 -21.80 1.39
N ARG A 66 -25.62 -20.50 1.27
CA ARG A 66 -25.67 -19.80 -0.03
C ARG A 66 -24.31 -19.83 -0.72
N GLU A 67 -23.25 -19.52 0.01
CA GLU A 67 -21.87 -19.59 -0.49
C GLU A 67 -21.52 -21.03 -0.93
N LYS A 68 -21.86 -22.03 -0.12
CA LYS A 68 -21.62 -23.45 -0.45
C LYS A 68 -22.35 -23.89 -1.72
N ILE A 69 -23.60 -23.45 -1.91
CA ILE A 69 -24.38 -23.73 -3.13
C ILE A 69 -23.72 -23.09 -4.35
N GLU A 70 -23.23 -21.86 -4.24
CA GLU A 70 -22.58 -21.17 -5.34
C GLU A 70 -21.24 -21.83 -5.71
N VAL A 71 -20.44 -22.20 -4.71
CA VAL A 71 -19.18 -22.95 -4.92
C VAL A 71 -19.45 -24.31 -5.58
N GLU A 72 -20.50 -25.02 -5.19
CA GLU A 72 -20.87 -26.31 -5.79
C GLU A 72 -21.36 -26.14 -7.24
N ARG A 73 -22.11 -25.08 -7.54
CA ARG A 73 -22.50 -24.72 -8.91
C ARG A 73 -21.28 -24.42 -9.77
N LEU A 74 -20.33 -23.63 -9.28
CA LEU A 74 -19.09 -23.33 -10.01
C LEU A 74 -18.28 -24.60 -10.30
N LYS A 75 -18.13 -25.50 -9.31
CA LYS A 75 -17.45 -26.79 -9.52
C LYS A 75 -18.15 -27.67 -10.55
N ARG A 76 -19.49 -27.66 -10.57
CA ARG A 76 -20.27 -28.40 -11.56
C ARG A 76 -20.04 -27.85 -12.97
N ILE A 77 -20.05 -26.52 -13.13
CA ILE A 77 -19.78 -25.85 -14.41
C ILE A 77 -18.36 -26.19 -14.90
N GLU A 78 -17.36 -26.10 -14.02
CA GLU A 78 -15.97 -26.44 -14.34
C GLU A 78 -15.82 -27.91 -14.78
N ALA A 79 -16.50 -28.84 -14.09
CA ALA A 79 -16.49 -30.26 -14.45
C ALA A 79 -17.19 -30.54 -15.79
N GLU A 80 -18.30 -29.86 -16.08
CA GLU A 80 -19.04 -29.96 -17.35
C GLU A 80 -18.22 -29.40 -18.51
N GLU A 81 -17.52 -28.28 -18.32
CA GLU A 81 -16.61 -27.70 -19.31
C GLU A 81 -15.41 -28.62 -19.59
N LYS A 82 -14.79 -29.19 -18.54
CA LYS A 82 -13.72 -30.20 -18.71
C LYS A 82 -14.21 -31.43 -19.47
N LEU A 83 -15.43 -31.90 -19.20
CA LEU A 83 -16.00 -33.04 -19.91
C LEU A 83 -16.24 -32.70 -21.38
N LYS A 84 -16.84 -31.54 -21.67
CA LYS A 84 -17.07 -31.04 -23.03
C LYS A 84 -15.76 -30.92 -23.82
N ASN A 85 -14.70 -30.41 -23.19
CA ASN A 85 -13.38 -30.30 -23.83
C ASN A 85 -12.81 -31.69 -24.18
N ARG A 86 -12.98 -32.69 -23.30
CA ARG A 86 -12.56 -34.08 -23.60
C ARG A 86 -13.38 -34.71 -24.72
N ASP A 87 -14.68 -34.49 -24.75
CA ASP A 87 -15.54 -34.99 -25.83
C ASP A 87 -15.17 -34.36 -27.17
N GLU A 88 -14.88 -33.06 -27.18
CA GLU A 88 -14.41 -32.35 -28.37
C GLU A 88 -13.04 -32.89 -28.85
N GLN A 89 -12.11 -33.15 -27.94
CA GLN A 89 -10.83 -33.81 -28.28
C GLN A 89 -11.04 -35.22 -28.84
N CYS A 90 -11.97 -36.00 -28.29
CA CYS A 90 -12.30 -37.34 -28.79
C CYS A 90 -12.88 -37.28 -30.21
N GLU A 91 -13.79 -36.35 -30.49
CA GLU A 91 -14.35 -36.15 -31.84
C GLU A 91 -13.31 -35.65 -32.83
N LYS A 92 -12.43 -34.72 -32.43
CA LYS A 92 -11.25 -34.31 -33.23
C LYS A 92 -10.34 -35.50 -33.52
N GLY A 93 -10.08 -36.33 -32.52
CA GLY A 93 -9.30 -37.57 -32.66
C GLY A 93 -9.93 -38.55 -33.66
N LYS A 94 -11.24 -38.78 -33.58
CA LYS A 94 -11.97 -39.63 -34.54
C LYS A 94 -11.94 -39.06 -35.95
N ARG A 95 -12.15 -37.74 -36.11
CA ARG A 95 -12.08 -37.07 -37.41
C ARG A 95 -10.68 -37.18 -38.01
N ALA A 96 -9.65 -36.94 -37.22
CA ALA A 96 -8.26 -37.10 -37.64
C ALA A 96 -7.97 -38.56 -38.03
N GLN A 97 -8.41 -39.55 -37.25
CA GLN A 97 -8.26 -40.97 -37.57
C GLN A 97 -8.97 -41.33 -38.89
N GLN A 98 -10.21 -40.89 -39.08
CA GLN A 98 -10.96 -41.12 -40.31
C GLN A 98 -10.26 -40.47 -41.52
N ASN A 99 -9.73 -39.26 -41.35
CA ASN A 99 -8.94 -38.58 -42.38
C ASN A 99 -7.68 -39.38 -42.72
N TYR A 100 -6.91 -39.83 -41.73
CA TYR A 100 -5.73 -40.69 -41.96
C TYR A 100 -6.09 -42.01 -42.65
N GLU A 101 -7.20 -42.67 -42.28
CA GLU A 101 -7.67 -43.89 -42.96
C GLU A 101 -8.09 -43.64 -44.41
N GLN A 102 -8.75 -42.52 -44.68
CA GLN A 102 -9.16 -42.10 -46.02
C GLN A 102 -7.93 -41.80 -46.88
N LEU A 103 -6.98 -41.00 -46.35
CA LEU A 103 -5.73 -40.68 -47.03
C LEU A 103 -4.91 -41.95 -47.31
N LEU A 104 -4.85 -42.90 -46.37
CA LEU A 104 -4.15 -44.17 -46.57
C LEU A 104 -4.81 -45.02 -47.69
N LYS A 105 -6.15 -45.03 -47.78
CA LYS A 105 -6.87 -45.69 -48.89
C LYS A 105 -6.57 -45.01 -50.22
N GLU A 106 -6.51 -43.69 -50.25
CA GLU A 106 -6.21 -42.91 -51.44
C GLU A 106 -4.76 -43.09 -51.92
N VAL A 107 -3.78 -43.02 -51.01
CA VAL A 107 -2.36 -43.29 -51.30
C VAL A 107 -2.16 -44.71 -51.84
N LYS A 108 -2.87 -45.70 -51.30
CA LYS A 108 -2.85 -47.08 -51.81
C LYS A 108 -3.48 -47.21 -53.20
N LYS A 109 -4.57 -46.48 -53.47
CA LYS A 109 -5.28 -46.51 -54.76
C LYS A 109 -4.49 -45.79 -55.86
N ASN A 110 -3.93 -44.64 -55.54
CA ASN A 110 -3.29 -43.76 -56.51
C ASN A 110 -1.83 -44.15 -56.79
N GLY A 111 -1.33 -45.22 -56.14
CA GLY A 111 -0.09 -45.88 -56.50
C GLY A 111 1.09 -44.90 -56.57
N LEU A 112 1.73 -44.68 -55.43
CA LEU A 112 3.01 -43.97 -55.33
C LEU A 112 2.87 -42.45 -55.55
N VAL A 113 2.64 -41.73 -54.44
CA VAL A 113 2.90 -40.30 -54.31
C VAL A 113 4.25 -39.99 -54.97
N GLU A 114 4.22 -39.17 -56.03
CA GLU A 114 5.41 -38.83 -56.83
C GLU A 114 6.54 -38.43 -55.90
N LYS A 115 7.72 -39.05 -56.08
CA LYS A 115 8.93 -38.77 -55.29
C LYS A 115 9.20 -37.27 -55.11
N ASN A 116 8.78 -36.44 -56.07
CA ASN A 116 8.85 -34.98 -56.03
C ASN A 116 8.04 -34.38 -54.87
N THR A 117 6.79 -34.77 -54.68
CA THR A 117 5.93 -34.24 -53.59
C THR A 117 6.47 -34.60 -52.20
N ILE A 118 7.09 -35.77 -52.03
CA ILE A 118 7.75 -36.14 -50.76
C ILE A 118 8.96 -35.24 -50.49
N GLU A 119 9.75 -34.92 -51.52
CA GLU A 119 10.91 -34.07 -51.38
C GLU A 119 10.51 -32.61 -51.09
N GLU A 120 9.47 -32.09 -51.74
CA GLU A 120 8.90 -30.77 -51.44
C GLU A 120 8.43 -30.66 -49.99
N LEU A 121 7.70 -31.67 -49.48
CA LEU A 121 7.27 -31.73 -48.08
C LEU A 121 8.45 -31.75 -47.10
N ARG A 122 9.54 -32.47 -47.45
CA ARG A 122 10.77 -32.47 -46.64
C ARG A 122 11.43 -31.10 -46.61
N GLN A 123 11.51 -30.41 -47.75
CA GLN A 123 12.07 -29.07 -47.81
C GLN A 123 11.23 -28.07 -46.99
N MET A 124 9.90 -28.15 -47.08
CA MET A 124 9.00 -27.31 -46.30
C MET A 124 9.12 -27.58 -44.79
N SER A 125 9.22 -28.86 -44.39
CA SER A 125 9.43 -29.23 -42.98
C SER A 125 10.76 -28.70 -42.44
N LEU A 126 11.85 -28.76 -43.22
CA LEU A 126 13.14 -28.16 -42.86
C LEU A 126 13.07 -26.64 -42.77
N ALA A 127 12.32 -25.97 -43.64
CA ALA A 127 12.12 -24.53 -43.58
C ALA A 127 11.34 -24.11 -42.31
N LEU A 128 10.22 -24.78 -42.02
CA LEU A 128 9.43 -24.54 -40.81
C LEU A 128 10.24 -24.81 -39.53
N GLN A 129 11.09 -25.84 -39.52
CA GLN A 129 11.97 -26.13 -38.39
C GLN A 129 12.95 -24.97 -38.13
N ARG A 130 13.51 -24.37 -39.18
CA ARG A 130 14.39 -23.20 -39.05
C ARG A 130 13.64 -22.00 -38.48
N GLU A 131 12.47 -21.68 -39.02
CA GLU A 131 11.63 -20.57 -38.53
C GLU A 131 11.21 -20.78 -37.06
N ASN A 132 10.87 -22.01 -36.67
CA ASN A 132 10.51 -22.33 -35.29
C ASN A 132 11.71 -22.18 -34.32
N CYS A 133 12.92 -22.52 -34.77
CA CYS A 133 14.15 -22.23 -34.02
C CYS A 133 14.37 -20.71 -33.83
N GLU A 134 14.15 -19.89 -34.86
CA GLU A 134 14.25 -18.43 -34.77
C GLU A 134 13.21 -17.83 -33.82
N LEU A 135 11.96 -18.31 -33.89
CA LEU A 135 10.87 -17.91 -32.99
C LEU A 135 11.18 -18.26 -31.53
N LYS A 136 11.74 -19.44 -31.24
CA LYS A 136 12.21 -19.80 -29.88
C LYS A 136 13.28 -18.82 -29.39
N GLY A 137 14.20 -18.39 -30.25
CA GLY A 137 15.21 -17.37 -29.93
C GLY A 137 14.61 -16.00 -29.64
N LEU A 138 13.67 -15.53 -30.46
CA LEU A 138 12.94 -14.28 -30.22
C LEU A 138 12.12 -14.34 -28.93
N LYS A 139 11.45 -15.46 -28.65
CA LYS A 139 10.69 -15.65 -27.40
C LYS A 139 11.59 -15.51 -26.17
N LYS A 140 12.80 -16.08 -26.20
CA LYS A 140 13.78 -15.92 -25.12
C LYS A 140 14.17 -14.45 -24.95
N LYS A 141 14.50 -13.76 -26.04
CA LYS A 141 14.82 -12.33 -26.02
C LYS A 141 13.68 -11.48 -25.45
N TRP A 142 12.42 -11.77 -25.82
CA TRP A 142 11.25 -11.08 -25.29
C TRP A 142 11.07 -11.26 -23.77
N LEU A 143 11.40 -12.44 -23.24
CA LEU A 143 11.40 -12.70 -21.79
C LEU A 143 12.50 -11.90 -21.08
N ASP A 144 13.71 -11.88 -21.64
CA ASP A 144 14.84 -11.10 -21.11
C ASP A 144 14.55 -9.59 -21.13
N ASP A 145 14.03 -9.07 -22.26
CA ASP A 145 13.58 -7.67 -22.37
C ASP A 145 12.47 -7.37 -21.34
N GLY A 146 11.54 -8.31 -21.13
CA GLY A 146 10.50 -8.21 -20.10
C GLY A 146 11.07 -8.04 -18.69
N LYS A 147 12.15 -8.76 -18.35
CA LYS A 147 12.87 -8.62 -17.08
C LYS A 147 13.52 -7.25 -16.96
N SER A 148 14.23 -6.79 -18.00
CA SER A 148 14.85 -5.45 -18.02
C SER A 148 13.82 -4.32 -17.90
N VAL A 149 12.64 -4.45 -18.52
CA VAL A 149 11.56 -3.47 -18.34
C VAL A 149 11.00 -3.51 -16.91
N GLY A 150 10.97 -4.68 -16.26
CA GLY A 150 10.67 -4.81 -14.83
C GLY A 150 11.64 -4.01 -13.95
N GLU A 151 12.94 -4.16 -14.16
CA GLU A 151 13.99 -3.43 -13.44
C GLU A 151 13.88 -1.90 -13.67
N LEU A 152 13.63 -1.47 -14.91
CA LEU A 152 13.42 -0.06 -15.23
C LEU A 152 12.18 0.51 -14.52
N ARG A 153 11.07 -0.25 -14.46
CA ARG A 153 9.87 0.16 -13.71
C ARG A 153 10.18 0.36 -12.23
N SER A 154 10.91 -0.56 -11.60
CA SER A 154 11.33 -0.41 -10.21
C SER A 154 12.20 0.83 -9.99
N ARG A 155 13.14 1.11 -10.91
CA ARG A 155 14.00 2.30 -10.82
C ARG A 155 13.23 3.61 -10.99
N ILE A 156 12.20 3.64 -11.85
CA ILE A 156 11.32 4.80 -12.02
C ILE A 156 10.58 5.10 -10.70
N SER A 157 10.02 4.08 -10.04
CA SER A 157 9.32 4.26 -8.77
C SER A 157 10.21 4.89 -7.68
N VAL A 158 11.47 4.45 -7.56
CA VAL A 158 12.43 5.05 -6.60
C VAL A 158 12.71 6.52 -6.94
N LEU A 159 12.92 6.85 -8.23
CA LEU A 159 13.17 8.22 -8.65
C LEU A 159 11.97 9.16 -8.42
N GLU A 160 10.74 8.64 -8.54
CA GLU A 160 9.52 9.39 -8.23
C GLU A 160 9.41 9.75 -6.74
N GLU A 161 9.81 8.83 -5.85
CA GLU A 161 9.90 9.08 -4.41
C GLU A 161 10.99 10.12 -4.08
N GLU A 162 12.19 9.97 -4.65
CA GLU A 162 13.29 10.93 -4.48
C GLU A 162 12.93 12.33 -4.97
N LYS A 163 12.23 12.43 -6.10
CA LYS A 163 11.71 13.69 -6.63
C LYS A 163 10.73 14.35 -5.66
N SER A 164 9.83 13.56 -5.07
CA SER A 164 8.87 14.06 -4.08
C SER A 164 9.57 14.59 -2.83
N ALA A 165 10.64 13.92 -2.37
CA ALA A 165 11.47 14.39 -1.27
C ALA A 165 12.23 15.70 -1.61
N LEU A 166 12.73 15.82 -2.84
CA LEU A 166 13.39 17.04 -3.32
C LEU A 166 12.43 18.23 -3.38
N ASP A 167 11.20 18.03 -3.84
CA ASP A 167 10.17 19.07 -3.86
C ASP A 167 9.81 19.53 -2.42
N ALA A 168 9.72 18.60 -1.47
CA ALA A 168 9.54 18.91 -0.04
C ALA A 168 10.72 19.72 0.54
N LEU A 169 11.96 19.41 0.16
CA LEU A 169 13.13 20.18 0.59
C LEU A 169 13.16 21.59 -0.03
N SER A 170 12.78 21.70 -1.30
CA SER A 170 12.70 22.98 -2.03
C SER A 170 11.68 23.95 -1.40
N THR A 171 10.52 23.43 -0.99
CA THR A 171 9.51 24.22 -0.27
C THR A 171 10.03 24.70 1.09
N LYS A 172 10.65 23.81 1.88
CA LYS A 172 11.27 24.18 3.17
C LYS A 172 12.38 25.22 3.03
N ASN A 173 13.21 25.12 1.98
CA ASN A 173 14.25 26.10 1.72
C ASN A 173 13.66 27.48 1.36
N SER A 174 12.54 27.50 0.63
CA SER A 174 11.81 28.73 0.32
C SER A 174 11.19 29.37 1.57
N GLU A 175 10.57 28.57 2.46
CA GLU A 175 10.07 29.03 3.76
C GLU A 175 11.19 29.62 4.63
N LEU A 176 12.33 28.93 4.72
CA LEU A 176 13.49 29.39 5.50
C LEU A 176 14.05 30.71 4.95
N LYS A 177 14.13 30.86 3.63
CA LYS A 177 14.59 32.09 2.97
C LYS A 177 13.70 33.29 3.32
N GLU A 178 12.37 33.13 3.30
CA GLU A 178 11.46 34.19 3.72
C GLU A 178 11.55 34.48 5.23
N ALA A 179 11.70 33.45 6.08
CA ALA A 179 11.91 33.64 7.52
C ALA A 179 13.21 34.42 7.82
N ILE A 180 14.30 34.14 7.10
CA ILE A 180 15.56 34.89 7.21
C ILE A 180 15.36 36.34 6.80
N LYS A 181 14.65 36.59 5.70
CA LYS A 181 14.34 37.94 5.22
C LYS A 181 13.56 38.75 6.26
N ILE A 182 12.53 38.16 6.89
CA ILE A 182 11.77 38.79 7.97
C ILE A 182 12.69 39.14 9.15
N LYS A 183 13.53 38.19 9.60
CA LYS A 183 14.47 38.42 10.72
C LYS A 183 15.48 39.52 10.41
N LEU A 184 16.00 39.59 9.17
CA LEU A 184 16.90 40.65 8.75
C LEU A 184 16.23 42.04 8.82
N THR A 185 14.97 42.15 8.39
CA THR A 185 14.23 43.42 8.51
C THR A 185 13.99 43.83 9.97
N ALA A 186 13.73 42.87 10.86
CA ALA A 186 13.58 43.13 12.29
C ALA A 186 14.91 43.59 12.94
N ILE A 187 16.03 42.96 12.59
CA ILE A 187 17.37 43.36 13.04
C ILE A 187 17.69 44.79 12.61
N GLU A 188 17.36 45.16 11.37
CA GLU A 188 17.57 46.52 10.89
C GLU A 188 16.71 47.54 11.64
N GLY A 189 15.43 47.21 11.92
CA GLY A 189 14.56 48.01 12.77
C GLY A 189 15.18 48.27 14.16
N LEU A 190 15.65 47.21 14.84
CA LEU A 190 16.30 47.31 16.14
C LEU A 190 17.59 48.14 16.10
N ARG A 191 18.38 48.06 15.02
CA ARG A 191 19.57 48.90 14.85
C ARG A 191 19.21 50.38 14.79
N THR A 192 18.15 50.74 14.04
CA THR A 192 17.70 52.14 13.98
C THR A 192 17.20 52.67 15.31
N GLU A 193 16.52 51.84 16.10
CA GLU A 193 16.07 52.21 17.45
C GLU A 193 17.24 52.37 18.42
N ASN A 194 18.21 51.45 18.38
CA ASN A 194 19.44 51.56 19.16
C ASN A 194 20.25 52.84 18.83
N CYS A 195 20.30 53.25 17.57
CA CYS A 195 20.91 54.54 17.20
C CYS A 195 20.20 55.73 17.86
N LYS A 196 18.86 55.76 17.84
CA LYS A 196 18.07 56.83 18.49
C LYS A 196 18.29 56.85 20.01
N LEU A 197 18.31 55.69 20.64
CA LEU A 197 18.58 55.57 22.08
C LEU A 197 20.00 56.03 22.43
N ALA A 198 21.00 55.74 21.59
CA ALA A 198 22.37 56.21 21.79
C ALA A 198 22.48 57.75 21.68
N ASP A 199 21.78 58.36 20.73
CA ASP A 199 21.72 59.82 20.59
C ASP A 199 21.04 60.49 21.79
N GLU A 200 19.92 59.92 22.25
CA GLU A 200 19.20 60.40 23.44
C GLU A 200 20.04 60.25 24.71
N LYS A 201 20.75 59.13 24.86
CA LYS A 201 21.69 58.90 25.97
C LYS A 201 22.77 59.99 26.01
N ARG A 202 23.38 60.31 24.86
CA ARG A 202 24.40 61.37 24.75
C ARG A 202 23.84 62.75 25.13
N ARG A 203 22.59 63.04 24.72
CA ARG A 203 21.90 64.28 25.07
C ARG A 203 21.69 64.39 26.59
N LEU A 204 21.29 63.31 27.25
CA LEU A 204 21.12 63.24 28.70
C LEU A 204 22.45 63.37 29.44
N GLU A 205 23.51 62.70 28.99
CA GLU A 205 24.87 62.83 29.53
C GLU A 205 25.32 64.31 29.49
N THR A 206 25.10 65.01 28.39
CA THR A 206 25.43 66.44 28.25
C THR A 206 24.63 67.33 29.23
N LEU A 207 23.35 67.01 29.46
CA LEU A 207 22.52 67.74 30.43
C LEU A 207 22.99 67.51 31.86
N MET A 208 23.39 66.27 32.19
CA MET A 208 23.92 65.90 33.49
C MET A 208 25.24 66.63 33.77
N GLU A 209 26.19 66.63 32.83
CA GLU A 209 27.45 67.40 32.96
C GLU A 209 27.20 68.90 33.18
N ASN A 210 26.18 69.48 32.54
CA ASN A 210 25.80 70.88 32.75
C ASN A 210 25.22 71.10 34.16
N LEU A 211 24.41 70.18 34.66
CA LEU A 211 23.84 70.22 36.01
C LEU A 211 24.95 70.11 37.06
N GLU A 212 25.87 69.16 36.90
CA GLU A 212 27.05 69.00 37.76
C GLU A 212 27.90 70.26 37.81
N ARG A 213 28.12 70.92 36.65
CA ARG A 213 28.83 72.20 36.58
C ARG A 213 28.11 73.30 37.36
N LYS A 214 26.78 73.41 37.22
CA LYS A 214 25.97 74.37 37.99
C LYS A 214 26.03 74.08 39.49
N PHE A 215 25.96 72.81 39.89
CA PHE A 215 26.11 72.42 41.30
C PHE A 215 27.50 72.77 41.83
N ALA A 216 28.56 72.56 41.06
CA ALA A 216 29.91 72.96 41.43
C ALA A 216 30.04 74.49 41.59
N GLU A 217 29.46 75.27 40.67
CA GLU A 217 29.40 76.74 40.77
C GLU A 217 28.63 77.22 42.01
N ILE A 218 27.50 76.58 42.31
CA ILE A 218 26.72 76.85 43.53
C ILE A 218 27.54 76.49 44.76
N GLY A 219 28.23 75.33 44.77
CA GLY A 219 29.10 74.91 45.86
C GLY A 219 30.21 75.94 46.15
N VAL A 220 30.86 76.47 45.12
CA VAL A 220 31.86 77.56 45.28
C VAL A 220 31.23 78.84 45.86
N LYS A 221 30.01 79.19 45.45
CA LYS A 221 29.30 80.36 46.00
C LYS A 221 28.92 80.16 47.46
N ILE A 222 28.49 78.96 47.85
CA ILE A 222 28.17 78.60 49.23
C ILE A 222 29.42 78.77 50.11
N VAL A 223 30.57 78.19 49.73
CA VAL A 223 31.83 78.34 50.48
C VAL A 223 32.22 79.81 50.66
N LYS A 224 32.09 80.63 49.61
CA LYS A 224 32.37 82.09 49.71
C LYS A 224 31.43 82.82 50.66
N LEU A 225 30.15 82.44 50.69
CA LEU A 225 29.18 83.01 51.62
C LEU A 225 29.44 82.56 53.05
N GLU A 226 29.81 81.29 53.26
CA GLU A 226 30.23 80.75 54.55
C GLU A 226 31.46 81.49 55.08
N ASP A 227 32.50 81.68 54.25
CA ASP A 227 33.70 82.45 54.60
C ASP A 227 33.37 83.91 54.97
N ALA A 228 32.50 84.58 54.20
CA ALA A 228 32.06 85.94 54.47
C ALA A 228 31.24 86.05 55.77
N THR A 229 30.37 85.07 56.02
CA THR A 229 29.56 84.98 57.24
C THR A 229 30.45 84.73 58.45
N GLN A 230 31.46 83.86 58.32
CA GLN A 230 32.45 83.58 59.35
C GLN A 230 33.31 84.83 59.64
N SER A 231 33.75 85.56 58.61
CA SER A 231 34.50 86.81 58.78
C SER A 231 33.68 87.90 59.48
N LEU A 232 32.37 88.01 59.18
CA LEU A 232 31.43 88.88 59.90
C LEU A 232 31.28 88.47 61.37
N LEU A 233 31.14 87.17 61.63
CA LEU A 233 31.02 86.62 62.97
C LEU A 233 32.29 86.89 63.80
N ASP A 234 33.47 86.75 63.20
CA ASP A 234 34.75 87.05 63.84
C ASP A 234 34.92 88.56 64.10
N GLY A 235 34.44 89.41 63.18
CA GLY A 235 34.38 90.87 63.38
C GLY A 235 33.48 91.27 64.56
N LEU A 236 32.30 90.66 64.67
CA LEU A 236 31.36 90.91 65.78
C LEU A 236 31.91 90.43 67.13
N LYS A 237 32.62 89.29 67.15
CA LYS A 237 33.34 88.82 68.34
C LYS A 237 34.42 89.81 68.79
N ALA A 238 35.13 90.45 67.86
CA ALA A 238 36.14 91.47 68.18
C ALA A 238 35.53 92.77 68.76
N GLU A 239 34.29 93.11 68.39
CA GLU A 239 33.53 94.25 68.95
C GLU A 239 32.77 93.92 70.24
N GLY A 240 32.93 92.70 70.79
CA GLY A 240 32.27 92.30 72.04
C GLY A 240 30.79 91.96 71.90
N ILE A 241 30.30 91.76 70.67
CA ILE A 241 28.92 91.39 70.38
C ILE A 241 28.84 89.86 70.29
N THR A 242 28.24 89.24 71.31
CA THR A 242 27.94 87.81 71.31
C THR A 242 26.73 87.52 70.42
N VAL A 243 26.97 86.93 69.24
CA VAL A 243 25.92 86.36 68.39
C VAL A 243 25.78 84.89 68.74
N ASN A 244 24.64 84.52 69.33
CA ASN A 244 24.24 83.13 69.48
C ASN A 244 23.71 82.64 68.13
N VAL A 245 24.54 81.89 67.40
CA VAL A 245 24.09 81.11 66.26
C VAL A 245 23.35 79.91 66.83
N GLU A 246 22.02 79.98 66.90
CA GLU A 246 21.22 78.80 67.17
C GLU A 246 21.41 77.84 65.99
N GLU A 247 21.98 76.68 66.32
CA GLU A 247 22.16 75.54 65.44
C GLU A 247 20.78 75.10 64.93
N VAL A 248 20.44 75.51 63.70
CA VAL A 248 19.23 75.05 63.02
C VAL A 248 19.45 73.58 62.71
N GLY A 249 18.86 72.75 63.56
CA GLY A 249 19.07 71.31 63.60
C GLY A 249 18.81 70.60 62.28
N ASP A 250 19.55 69.50 62.10
CA ASP A 250 19.44 68.49 61.06
C ASP A 250 17.98 68.22 60.67
N TYR A 251 17.54 68.83 59.58
CA TYR A 251 16.46 68.25 58.79
C TYR A 251 17.02 66.99 58.15
N LYS A 252 16.73 65.84 58.77
CA LYS A 252 16.82 64.53 58.12
C LYS A 252 15.95 64.59 56.86
N LEU A 253 16.56 64.95 55.74
CA LEU A 253 16.05 64.66 54.42
C LEU A 253 16.10 63.14 54.29
N GLU A 254 14.93 62.55 54.51
CA GLU A 254 14.59 61.18 54.21
C GLU A 254 14.74 61.02 52.69
N ASN A 255 15.99 60.79 52.26
CA ASN A 255 16.27 60.31 50.92
C ASN A 255 15.72 58.89 50.88
N ASP A 256 14.45 58.79 50.45
CA ASP A 256 13.86 57.56 49.96
C ASP A 256 14.74 57.10 48.80
N THR A 257 15.74 56.31 49.17
CA THR A 257 16.70 55.70 48.30
C THR A 257 15.95 54.51 47.72
N GLY A 258 15.03 54.82 46.79
CA GLY A 258 14.21 53.86 46.07
C GLY A 258 15.09 52.68 45.70
N GLY A 259 14.73 51.53 46.28
CA GLY A 259 15.60 50.37 46.40
C GLY A 259 16.35 50.09 45.12
N HIS A 260 17.67 49.96 45.26
CA HIS A 260 18.55 49.43 44.23
C HIS A 260 18.08 48.02 43.86
N VAL A 261 17.16 47.94 42.89
CA VAL A 261 16.84 46.69 42.20
C VAL A 261 18.15 46.24 41.57
N PRO A 262 18.70 45.08 41.96
CA PRO A 262 19.89 44.58 41.30
C PRO A 262 19.49 44.33 39.85
N PHE A 263 19.98 45.17 38.94
CA PHE A 263 20.02 44.86 37.53
C PHE A 263 20.88 43.61 37.41
N GLN A 264 20.20 42.47 37.38
CA GLN A 264 20.76 41.18 37.08
C GLN A 264 21.27 41.28 35.65
N ARG A 265 22.58 41.56 35.52
CA ARG A 265 23.30 41.40 34.26
C ARG A 265 23.10 39.97 33.83
N ASN A 266 22.24 39.81 32.85
CA ASN A 266 22.23 38.71 31.90
C ASN A 266 23.59 38.71 31.20
N GLU A 267 24.56 38.12 31.88
CA GLU A 267 25.89 37.86 31.40
C GLU A 267 25.78 36.91 30.20
N ASP A 268 26.26 37.40 29.06
CA ASP A 268 26.35 36.73 27.79
C ASP A 268 26.90 35.31 27.96
N THR A 269 25.99 34.34 28.05
CA THR A 269 26.32 32.93 27.94
C THR A 269 26.47 32.65 26.45
N ARG A 270 27.71 32.82 26.00
CA ARG A 270 28.22 32.36 24.71
C ARG A 270 27.77 30.92 24.51
N HIS A 271 26.98 30.71 23.46
CA HIS A 271 26.57 29.40 22.98
C HIS A 271 27.80 28.57 22.60
N SER A 272 28.23 27.69 23.52
CA SER A 272 28.98 26.49 23.16
C SER A 272 27.94 25.43 22.78
N ILE A 273 27.76 25.26 21.48
CA ILE A 273 26.94 24.19 20.91
C ILE A 273 27.81 22.94 20.93
N ASP A 274 27.75 22.18 22.02
CA ASP A 274 28.24 20.81 22.07
C ASP A 274 27.11 19.86 22.42
N ALA A 275 27.17 18.74 21.73
CA ALA A 275 26.13 17.74 21.58
C ALA A 275 25.81 16.97 22.88
N GLN A 276 24.65 16.31 22.83
CA GLN A 276 24.18 15.24 23.73
C GLN A 276 23.58 15.68 25.07
N SER A 277 22.24 15.62 25.16
CA SER A 277 21.55 14.79 26.16
C SER A 277 20.03 14.88 26.05
N LEU A 278 19.40 13.71 26.24
CA LEU A 278 17.98 13.44 26.24
C LEU A 278 17.25 14.14 27.41
N SER A 279 16.01 14.58 27.22
CA SER A 279 14.84 13.83 27.73
C SER A 279 13.52 14.63 27.67
N LYS A 280 12.46 13.86 27.38
CA LYS A 280 11.07 14.00 27.83
C LYS A 280 10.25 15.26 27.47
N GLY A 281 9.26 14.99 26.61
CA GLY A 281 7.88 15.38 26.87
C GLY A 281 7.23 16.15 25.73
N ASN A 282 6.44 15.48 24.90
CA ASN A 282 4.99 15.71 24.81
C ASN A 282 4.35 14.75 23.80
N LYS A 283 3.15 14.31 24.17
CA LYS A 283 2.33 13.28 23.53
C LYS A 283 1.52 13.85 22.37
N ASP A 284 1.09 12.91 21.53
CA ASP A 284 -0.04 12.95 20.61
C ASP A 284 0.15 13.74 19.31
N ALA A 285 0.41 13.00 18.23
CA ALA A 285 -0.44 12.92 17.04
C ALA A 285 0.37 12.49 15.81
N LEU A 286 -0.15 11.48 15.09
CA LEU A 286 0.10 11.18 13.67
C LEU A 286 1.53 10.66 13.36
N GLY A 287 1.74 9.46 12.82
CA GLY A 287 1.09 8.90 11.65
C GLY A 287 2.18 8.72 10.58
N ALA A 288 2.32 7.47 10.12
CA ALA A 288 3.04 7.04 8.91
C ALA A 288 4.58 6.86 8.93
N SER A 289 4.94 5.70 8.37
CA SER A 289 6.19 5.32 7.70
C SER A 289 7.49 5.27 8.51
N GLY A 290 7.81 4.08 9.03
CA GLY A 290 9.16 3.67 9.37
C GLY A 290 9.52 2.40 8.60
N PHE A 291 10.24 2.59 7.48
CA PHE A 291 10.81 1.52 6.67
C PHE A 291 11.81 0.71 7.52
N LYS A 292 11.55 -0.60 7.65
CA LYS A 292 12.49 -1.56 8.24
C LYS A 292 13.18 -2.29 7.10
N LEU A 293 14.39 -1.86 6.76
CA LEU A 293 15.31 -2.57 5.90
C LEU A 293 15.98 -3.67 6.74
N GLU A 294 15.64 -4.93 6.48
CA GLU A 294 16.36 -6.09 6.99
C GLU A 294 17.03 -6.84 5.83
N LEU A 295 18.35 -6.71 5.83
CA LEU A 295 19.37 -7.73 5.56
C LEU A 295 19.24 -8.61 4.30
N GLU A 296 20.11 -8.29 3.34
CA GLU A 296 21.05 -9.19 2.66
C GLU A 296 20.89 -10.69 2.95
N ASN A 297 20.46 -11.43 1.92
CA ASN A 297 20.77 -12.85 1.76
C ASN A 297 21.10 -13.10 0.28
N GLU A 298 22.37 -12.89 -0.05
CA GLU A 298 23.03 -13.45 -1.22
C GLU A 298 23.42 -14.89 -0.85
N ILE A 299 22.69 -15.87 -1.39
CA ILE A 299 23.09 -17.28 -1.32
C ILE A 299 23.37 -17.73 -2.76
N ILE A 300 24.66 -17.92 -3.00
CA ILE A 300 25.30 -18.49 -4.17
C ILE A 300 24.87 -19.95 -4.27
N ASN A 301 24.18 -20.32 -5.36
CA ASN A 301 24.03 -21.73 -5.72
C ASN A 301 25.27 -22.13 -6.53
N LEU A 302 26.08 -22.99 -5.91
CA LEU A 302 27.16 -23.73 -6.56
C LEU A 302 26.52 -24.90 -7.30
N ASP A 303 26.80 -25.00 -8.59
CA ASP A 303 26.65 -26.21 -9.39
C ASP A 303 27.53 -27.31 -8.76
N ASP A 304 26.96 -28.49 -8.58
CA ASP A 304 27.73 -29.73 -8.43
C ASP A 304 27.09 -30.80 -9.31
N ASP A 305 27.97 -31.37 -10.10
CA ASP A 305 27.83 -32.31 -11.20
C ASP A 305 27.27 -33.68 -10.79
N ASP A 306 26.76 -34.36 -11.82
CA ASP A 306 26.83 -35.81 -12.08
C ASP A 306 26.43 -36.80 -10.96
N ASP A 307 25.36 -37.56 -11.20
CA ASP A 307 25.54 -39.01 -11.44
C ASP A 307 24.21 -39.68 -11.82
N ASP A 308 24.39 -40.60 -12.76
CA ASP A 308 23.42 -41.40 -13.48
C ASP A 308 22.67 -42.44 -12.61
N ASP A 309 21.68 -43.05 -13.26
CA ASP A 309 21.13 -44.38 -13.00
C ASP A 309 20.20 -44.56 -11.78
N ASP A 310 18.90 -44.67 -12.05
CA ASP A 310 18.27 -46.01 -12.07
C ASP A 310 16.80 -45.94 -12.49
N ASP A 311 16.52 -46.74 -13.51
CA ASP A 311 15.19 -47.18 -13.94
C ASP A 311 14.46 -47.88 -12.79
N ASP A 312 13.16 -47.60 -12.62
CA ASP A 312 12.20 -48.68 -12.34
C ASP A 312 10.76 -48.23 -12.63
N ASP A 313 10.20 -48.87 -13.65
CA ASP A 313 8.78 -48.97 -13.95
C ASP A 313 8.07 -49.68 -12.79
N ASP A 314 6.97 -49.12 -12.26
CA ASP A 314 5.88 -49.98 -11.83
C ASP A 314 4.49 -49.30 -11.88
N ASP A 315 3.64 -49.91 -12.70
CA ASP A 315 2.22 -49.67 -12.83
C ASP A 315 1.48 -50.15 -11.57
N GLY A 316 0.79 -49.27 -10.85
CA GLY A 316 0.19 -49.67 -9.57
C GLY A 316 -0.92 -48.79 -9.04
N CYS A 317 -2.13 -49.03 -9.54
CA CYS A 317 -3.43 -48.57 -9.05
C CYS A 317 -3.51 -48.42 -7.50
N THR A 318 -3.97 -47.27 -6.98
CA THR A 318 -5.17 -47.12 -6.12
C THR A 318 -5.23 -45.78 -5.37
N SER A 319 -6.37 -45.13 -5.54
CA SER A 319 -6.81 -43.91 -4.86
C SER A 319 -7.00 -44.07 -3.36
N LYS A 320 -6.27 -43.29 -2.54
CA LYS A 320 -6.65 -42.76 -1.19
C LYS A 320 -5.78 -41.52 -0.95
N GLY A 321 -6.25 -40.30 -1.17
CA GLY A 321 -7.13 -39.60 -0.25
C GLY A 321 -6.32 -38.99 0.89
N LEU A 322 -5.94 -37.70 0.82
CA LEU A 322 -5.68 -36.88 2.00
C LEU A 322 -6.02 -35.42 1.75
N HIS A 323 -6.76 -34.89 2.70
CA HIS A 323 -7.32 -33.55 2.76
C HIS A 323 -6.25 -32.53 3.15
N GLY A 324 -6.16 -31.42 2.42
CA GLY A 324 -5.31 -30.28 2.78
C GLY A 324 -6.06 -28.97 2.59
N LYS A 325 -6.98 -28.67 3.51
CA LYS A 325 -7.64 -27.36 3.58
C LYS A 325 -6.64 -26.34 4.14
N LYS A 326 -6.15 -25.43 3.29
CA LYS A 326 -5.46 -24.21 3.75
C LYS A 326 -6.46 -23.08 3.86
N VAL A 327 -6.64 -22.66 5.10
CA VAL A 327 -7.45 -21.55 5.57
C VAL A 327 -6.82 -20.23 5.09
N ILE A 328 -7.59 -19.42 4.37
CA ILE A 328 -7.26 -18.02 4.12
C ILE A 328 -8.18 -17.21 5.04
N SER A 329 -7.60 -16.70 6.12
CA SER A 329 -8.24 -15.70 6.97
C SER A 329 -8.09 -14.34 6.30
N GLN A 330 -9.18 -13.76 5.80
CA GLN A 330 -9.22 -12.36 5.39
C GLN A 330 -9.85 -11.53 6.50
N ILE A 331 -9.05 -10.59 7.00
CA ILE A 331 -9.40 -9.59 8.01
C ILE A 331 -10.32 -8.57 7.35
N ILE A 332 -11.55 -8.46 7.86
CA ILE A 332 -12.45 -7.32 7.64
C ILE A 332 -12.35 -6.48 8.91
N ALA A 333 -11.81 -5.27 8.79
CA ALA A 333 -11.89 -4.25 9.82
C ALA A 333 -12.82 -3.14 9.33
N GLU A 334 -13.67 -2.73 10.28
CA GLU A 334 -14.86 -1.91 10.14
C GLU A 334 -14.52 -0.44 9.97
N ASN A 335 -15.19 0.24 9.04
CA ASN A 335 -15.25 1.69 9.00
C ASN A 335 -16.67 2.09 8.59
N GLU A 336 -17.50 2.31 9.61
CA GLU A 336 -18.75 3.06 9.52
C GLU A 336 -18.50 4.49 9.01
N HIS A 337 -19.40 4.98 8.15
CA HIS A 337 -20.16 6.23 8.33
C HIS A 337 -20.89 6.58 7.00
N PRO A 338 -22.22 6.74 7.01
CA PRO A 338 -22.94 7.32 5.88
C PRO A 338 -23.36 8.77 6.18
N SER A 339 -23.07 9.69 5.27
CA SER A 339 -23.75 10.98 5.12
C SER A 339 -23.50 11.45 3.69
N SER A 340 -24.50 11.36 2.82
CA SER A 340 -25.57 12.36 2.59
C SER A 340 -25.07 13.53 1.72
N SER A 341 -25.42 13.49 0.43
CA SER A 341 -26.12 14.57 -0.32
C SER A 341 -25.80 14.50 -1.82
N ASP A 342 -26.87 14.27 -2.58
CA ASP A 342 -27.25 14.93 -3.83
C ASP A 342 -26.22 15.11 -4.96
N ALA A 343 -26.36 14.32 -6.03
CA ALA A 343 -26.64 14.83 -7.38
C ALA A 343 -26.60 13.70 -8.43
N ILE A 344 -27.79 13.31 -8.87
CA ILE A 344 -28.20 13.06 -10.26
C ILE A 344 -27.04 12.89 -11.26
N GLN A 345 -26.75 11.66 -11.68
CA GLN A 345 -26.39 11.35 -13.06
C GLN A 345 -26.54 9.85 -13.32
N HIS A 346 -27.46 9.53 -14.24
CA HIS A 346 -27.68 8.21 -14.81
C HIS A 346 -26.35 7.60 -15.29
N LYS A 347 -25.77 6.67 -14.53
CA LYS A 347 -24.64 5.85 -14.98
C LYS A 347 -24.97 4.39 -14.81
N SER A 348 -25.29 3.81 -15.96
CA SER A 348 -25.52 2.41 -16.26
C SER A 348 -24.58 1.48 -15.47
N ILE A 349 -25.17 0.66 -14.60
CA ILE A 349 -24.52 -0.46 -13.91
C ILE A 349 -24.39 -1.58 -14.93
N PHE A 350 -23.33 -1.54 -15.73
CA PHE A 350 -22.82 -2.74 -16.38
C PHE A 350 -21.81 -3.38 -15.43
N THR A 351 -22.12 -4.59 -14.97
CA THR A 351 -21.16 -5.42 -14.24
C THR A 351 -19.94 -5.68 -15.14
N GLU A 352 -18.78 -5.87 -14.55
CA GLU A 352 -17.53 -6.13 -15.29
C GLU A 352 -17.67 -7.33 -16.25
N ALA A 353 -18.47 -8.34 -15.86
CA ALA A 353 -18.88 -9.45 -16.72
C ALA A 353 -19.65 -9.01 -17.98
N GLN A 354 -20.61 -8.07 -17.86
CA GLN A 354 -21.34 -7.56 -19.01
C GLN A 354 -20.46 -6.65 -19.91
N ARG A 355 -19.42 -5.99 -19.37
CA ARG A 355 -18.46 -5.23 -20.18
C ARG A 355 -17.60 -6.16 -21.04
N PHE A 356 -17.16 -7.29 -20.49
CA PHE A 356 -16.39 -8.29 -21.23
C PHE A 356 -17.21 -8.93 -22.35
N GLU A 357 -18.50 -9.20 -22.10
CA GLU A 357 -19.41 -9.76 -23.11
C GLU A 357 -19.74 -8.76 -24.24
N ALA A 358 -19.88 -7.46 -23.91
CA ALA A 358 -20.11 -6.41 -24.90
C ALA A 358 -18.90 -6.18 -25.81
N ILE A 359 -17.67 -6.28 -25.27
CA ILE A 359 -16.44 -6.20 -26.07
C ILE A 359 -16.35 -7.41 -27.01
N LYS A 360 -16.72 -8.62 -26.55
CA LYS A 360 -16.71 -9.84 -27.36
C LYS A 360 -17.69 -9.79 -28.54
N ARG A 361 -18.88 -9.18 -28.38
CA ARG A 361 -19.84 -8.99 -29.49
C ARG A 361 -19.44 -7.86 -30.44
N LYS A 362 -18.76 -6.81 -29.96
CA LYS A 362 -18.37 -5.66 -30.78
C LYS A 362 -17.22 -6.00 -31.73
N CYS A 363 -16.30 -6.87 -31.34
CA CYS A 363 -15.21 -7.34 -32.21
C CYS A 363 -15.65 -8.25 -33.36
N LEU A 364 -16.91 -8.73 -33.38
CA LEU A 364 -17.44 -9.62 -34.42
C LEU A 364 -18.37 -8.92 -35.42
N SER A 365 -18.66 -7.62 -35.25
CA SER A 365 -19.65 -6.91 -36.09
C SER A 365 -19.05 -5.95 -37.11
N ASP A 366 -17.75 -5.61 -37.03
CA ASP A 366 -17.12 -4.58 -37.87
C ASP A 366 -16.37 -5.14 -39.11
N THR A 367 -16.69 -6.36 -39.55
CA THR A 367 -16.16 -6.94 -40.80
C THR A 367 -17.30 -7.32 -41.76
N GLN A 368 -18.00 -6.30 -42.26
CA GLN A 368 -18.80 -6.41 -43.49
C GLN A 368 -18.20 -5.54 -44.58
N SER A 369 -17.50 -6.15 -45.54
CA SER A 369 -17.60 -5.85 -46.98
C SER A 369 -16.54 -6.62 -47.74
N SER A 370 -17.00 -7.61 -48.52
CA SER A 370 -16.47 -8.10 -49.80
C SER A 370 -16.37 -9.62 -49.84
N THR A 371 -17.49 -10.20 -50.24
CA THR A 371 -17.64 -11.41 -51.07
C THR A 371 -16.37 -11.88 -51.79
N SER A 372 -15.94 -13.11 -51.52
CA SER A 372 -15.65 -14.14 -52.52
C SER A 372 -15.64 -15.51 -51.83
N THR A 373 -16.33 -16.46 -52.45
CA THR A 373 -16.49 -17.85 -52.04
C THR A 373 -15.16 -18.63 -52.06
N SER A 374 -14.76 -19.19 -50.92
CA SER A 374 -13.89 -20.37 -50.87
C SER A 374 -14.06 -21.02 -49.50
N SER A 375 -14.53 -22.27 -49.50
CA SER A 375 -14.57 -23.12 -48.31
C SER A 375 -13.18 -23.66 -48.08
N ASP A 376 -12.57 -23.41 -46.93
CA ASP A 376 -11.48 -24.23 -46.43
C ASP A 376 -11.55 -24.24 -44.89
N ASP A 377 -11.72 -25.44 -44.35
CA ASP A 377 -11.77 -25.77 -42.94
C ASP A 377 -10.35 -25.72 -42.34
N ASP A 378 -10.15 -24.82 -41.38
CA ASP A 378 -8.87 -24.63 -40.68
C ASP A 378 -8.97 -25.30 -39.28
N ASP A 379 -8.70 -26.61 -39.23
CA ASP A 379 -8.51 -27.37 -37.99
C ASP A 379 -7.01 -27.28 -37.60
N SER A 380 -6.69 -26.34 -36.70
CA SER A 380 -5.36 -26.17 -36.12
C SER A 380 -5.04 -27.28 -35.11
N PHE A 381 -4.00 -28.07 -35.37
CA PHE A 381 -3.48 -29.11 -34.49
C PHE A 381 -2.38 -28.56 -33.56
N GLU A 382 -2.62 -28.60 -32.24
CA GLU A 382 -1.54 -28.60 -31.23
C GLU A 382 -0.92 -30.00 -31.20
N PHE A 383 0.39 -30.09 -31.48
CA PHE A 383 1.16 -31.30 -31.31
C PHE A 383 1.85 -31.23 -29.94
N ASP A 384 1.43 -32.10 -29.03
CA ASP A 384 2.09 -32.33 -27.75
C ASP A 384 3.38 -33.14 -28.00
N GLU A 385 4.54 -32.53 -27.72
CA GLU A 385 5.87 -33.14 -27.84
C GLU A 385 6.06 -34.15 -26.70
N GLY A 386 5.85 -35.44 -26.99
CA GLY A 386 6.10 -36.51 -26.01
C GLY A 386 6.24 -37.91 -26.61
N ASN A 387 7.48 -38.29 -26.93
CA ASN A 387 8.01 -39.63 -27.25
C ASN A 387 7.73 -40.28 -28.64
N PRO A 388 8.77 -40.54 -29.46
CA PRO A 388 8.69 -41.44 -30.61
C PRO A 388 8.82 -42.92 -30.18
N PRO A 389 8.15 -43.87 -30.87
CA PRO A 389 8.24 -45.29 -30.52
C PRO A 389 9.61 -45.88 -30.90
N LYS A 390 10.29 -46.46 -29.90
CA LYS A 390 11.51 -47.29 -30.04
C LYS A 390 11.25 -48.48 -30.98
N ARG A 391 11.83 -48.47 -32.18
CA ARG A 391 11.87 -49.66 -33.08
C ARG A 391 12.92 -50.65 -32.56
N ARG A 392 12.48 -51.85 -32.15
CA ARG A 392 13.33 -53.02 -31.96
C ARG A 392 13.91 -53.48 -33.31
N LYS A 393 15.24 -53.56 -33.39
CA LYS A 393 16.02 -54.22 -34.44
C LYS A 393 16.08 -55.71 -34.16
N THR A 394 15.74 -56.53 -35.15
CA THR A 394 16.27 -57.90 -35.32
C THR A 394 16.85 -58.01 -36.73
N ALA A 395 17.96 -58.75 -36.79
CA ALA A 395 19.08 -58.66 -37.71
C ALA A 395 18.84 -59.17 -39.17
N PRO A 396 19.81 -58.94 -40.08
CA PRO A 396 19.61 -58.88 -41.54
C PRO A 396 20.17 -60.12 -42.28
N ASP A 397 19.85 -60.26 -43.57
CA ASP A 397 20.71 -61.04 -44.47
C ASP A 397 20.63 -60.63 -45.96
N SER A 398 21.82 -60.74 -46.59
CA SER A 398 22.14 -60.82 -48.02
C SER A 398 22.24 -59.55 -48.90
N SER A 399 23.51 -59.15 -49.07
CA SER A 399 24.24 -58.91 -50.33
C SER A 399 23.81 -57.79 -51.29
N GLY A 400 24.75 -56.87 -51.57
CA GLY A 400 24.65 -55.97 -52.72
C GLY A 400 25.64 -54.80 -52.71
N VAL A 401 26.91 -55.13 -52.91
CA VAL A 401 28.08 -54.26 -53.21
C VAL A 401 27.79 -52.98 -54.00
N ASN A 402 28.37 -51.83 -53.59
CA ASN A 402 29.38 -51.08 -54.37
C ASN A 402 29.70 -49.67 -53.79
N SER A 403 31.01 -49.46 -53.60
CA SER A 403 31.81 -48.23 -53.71
C SER A 403 31.56 -46.97 -52.85
N LEU A 404 32.46 -46.91 -51.85
CA LEU A 404 33.15 -45.84 -51.13
C LEU A 404 33.41 -44.44 -51.79
N PRO A 405 33.85 -43.45 -50.97
CA PRO A 405 33.56 -42.02 -51.07
C PRO A 405 34.79 -41.17 -51.43
N SER A 406 34.62 -39.84 -51.56
CA SER A 406 35.51 -38.80 -50.98
C SER A 406 35.32 -37.40 -51.61
N TYR A 407 35.83 -36.41 -50.87
CA TYR A 407 36.24 -35.06 -51.26
C TYR A 407 35.32 -33.89 -50.87
N PHE A 408 35.61 -33.35 -49.68
CA PHE A 408 36.04 -31.97 -49.42
C PHE A 408 35.58 -30.89 -50.41
N LEU A 409 34.95 -29.83 -49.90
CA LEU A 409 35.39 -28.45 -50.19
C LEU A 409 34.89 -27.47 -49.12
N THR A 410 35.81 -27.08 -48.25
CA THR A 410 35.80 -25.81 -47.51
C THR A 410 36.03 -24.65 -48.47
N ARG A 411 35.27 -23.56 -48.34
CA ARG A 411 35.68 -22.24 -48.86
C ARG A 411 35.42 -21.18 -47.78
N LYS A 412 36.53 -20.67 -47.25
CA LYS A 412 36.65 -19.37 -46.56
C LYS A 412 36.28 -18.24 -47.54
N ILE A 413 35.50 -17.27 -47.09
CA ILE A 413 35.91 -15.89 -46.73
C ILE A 413 34.90 -15.39 -45.70
#